data_AF-A0A1W2DZT0-F1
#
_entry.id   AF-A0A1W2DZT0-F1
#
_cell.length_a   1.000
_cell.length_b   1.000
_cell.length_c   1.000
_cell.angle_alpha   90.00
_cell.angle_beta   90.00
_cell.angle_gamma   90.00
#
_symmetry.space_group_name_H-M   'P 1'
#
loop_
_entity.id
_entity.type
_entity.pdbx_description
1 polymer ?
#
loop_
_entity_poly.entity_id
_entity_poly.type
_entity_poly.pdbx_seq_one_letter_code
_entity_poly.pdbx_strand_id
1 'polypeptide(L)' 'MAKQSNDKKSYRYDGPVTSFDVTVEKTRTLFPGRSYSDLPEEHPIIANLIERKLLVPETGAAEPVVSEGA' A
#
# COMPACT_ATOMS: atom_id res chain seq x y z
N MET A 1 3.47 -21.29 19.83
CA MET A 1 2.41 -20.32 19.46
C MET A 1 2.91 -19.59 18.21
N ALA A 2 2.25 -19.80 17.06
CA ALA A 2 2.66 -19.22 15.79
C ALA A 2 2.53 -17.70 15.88
N LYS A 3 3.65 -16.98 15.69
CA LYS A 3 3.65 -15.53 15.53
C LYS A 3 2.91 -15.27 14.23
N GLN A 4 1.65 -14.85 14.33
CA GLN A 4 0.85 -14.44 13.19
C GLN A 4 1.56 -13.21 12.62
N SER A 5 2.47 -13.43 11.68
CA SER A 5 3.12 -12.40 10.88
C SER A 5 2.02 -11.73 10.09
N ASN A 6 1.35 -10.78 10.73
CA ASN A 6 0.41 -9.90 10.08
C ASN A 6 1.29 -8.89 9.36
N ASP A 7 1.75 -9.29 8.18
CA ASP A 7 2.41 -8.47 7.16
C ASP A 7 1.46 -7.34 6.74
N LYS A 8 1.14 -6.45 7.68
CA LYS A 8 0.36 -5.23 7.46
C LYS A 8 1.27 -4.26 6.73
N LYS A 9 1.44 -4.51 5.43
CA LYS A 9 2.13 -3.60 4.52
C LYS A 9 1.43 -2.26 4.59
N SER A 10 2.16 -1.27 5.07
CA SER A 10 1.69 0.10 5.16
C SER A 10 2.12 0.82 3.90
N TYR A 11 1.18 1.47 3.22
CA TYR A 11 1.46 2.25 2.01
C TYR A 11 1.17 3.72 2.26
N ARG A 12 2.17 4.56 2.00
CA ARG A 12 2.00 6.01 1.92
C ARG A 12 1.44 6.38 0.56
N TYR A 13 0.34 7.12 0.56
CA TYR A 13 -0.25 7.62 -0.65
C TYR A 13 0.34 8.99 -1.03
N ASP A 14 0.93 9.10 -2.21
CA ASP A 14 1.59 10.31 -2.73
C ASP A 14 0.82 10.95 -3.91
N GLY A 15 -0.33 10.39 -4.29
CA GLY A 15 -1.15 10.87 -5.38
C GLY A 15 -2.18 11.94 -5.01
N PRO A 16 -2.97 12.43 -5.99
CA PRO A 16 -4.07 13.37 -5.75
C PRO A 16 -5.21 12.71 -4.96
N VAL A 17 -6.05 13.49 -4.28
CA VAL A 17 -7.18 12.91 -3.50
C VAL A 17 -8.01 11.95 -4.37
N THR A 18 -8.02 10.68 -3.98
CA THR A 18 -8.62 9.60 -4.79
C THR A 18 -9.59 8.80 -3.96
N SER A 19 -10.86 8.76 -4.37
CA SER A 19 -11.89 7.93 -3.77
C SER A 19 -12.02 6.62 -4.53
N PHE A 20 -12.14 5.51 -3.81
CA PHE A 20 -12.40 4.20 -4.38
C PHE A 20 -13.34 3.40 -3.48
N ASP A 21 -14.09 2.50 -4.07
CA ASP A 21 -14.98 1.61 -3.35
C ASP A 21 -14.20 0.41 -2.83
N VAL A 22 -14.07 0.28 -1.51
CA VAL A 22 -13.43 -0.88 -0.86
C VAL A 22 -14.37 -2.09 -0.95
N THR A 23 -15.66 -1.84 -0.76
CA THR A 23 -16.76 -2.81 -0.93
C THR A 23 -17.96 -2.09 -1.54
N VAL A 24 -19.00 -2.84 -1.92
CA VAL A 24 -20.25 -2.31 -2.51
C VAL A 24 -20.90 -1.20 -1.67
N GLU A 25 -20.68 -1.21 -0.34
CA GLU A 25 -21.29 -0.26 0.61
C GLU A 25 -20.27 0.69 1.26
N LYS A 26 -18.98 0.59 0.93
CA LYS A 26 -17.93 1.34 1.60
C LYS A 26 -16.97 1.99 0.63
N THR A 27 -17.13 3.28 0.43
CA THR A 27 -16.17 4.12 -0.26
C THR A 27 -15.10 4.62 0.70
N ARG A 28 -13.84 4.64 0.27
CA ARG A 28 -12.70 5.16 1.01
C ARG A 28 -11.96 6.18 0.17
N THR A 29 -11.57 7.27 0.81
CA THR A 29 -10.81 8.34 0.17
C THR A 29 -9.36 8.30 0.66
N LEU A 30 -8.45 8.25 -0.31
CA LEU A 30 -7.01 8.38 -0.13
C LEU A 30 -6.63 9.86 -0.21
N PHE A 31 -5.90 10.32 0.80
CA PHE A 31 -5.39 11.68 0.86
C PHE A 31 -3.87 11.68 0.72
N PRO A 32 -3.30 12.63 -0.05
CA PRO A 32 -1.85 12.74 -0.21
C PRO A 32 -1.14 12.86 1.14
N GLY A 33 0.01 12.20 1.26
CA GLY A 33 0.84 12.18 2.46
C GLY A 33 0.28 11.32 3.61
N ARG A 34 -0.83 10.60 3.41
CA ARG A 34 -1.39 9.68 4.42
C ARG A 34 -0.94 8.25 4.17
N SER A 35 -0.67 7.55 5.27
CA SER A 35 -0.31 6.14 5.29
C SER A 35 -1.54 5.28 5.56
N TYR A 36 -1.64 4.17 4.82
CA TYR A 36 -2.75 3.24 4.87
C TYR A 36 -2.22 1.81 4.96
N SER A 37 -2.57 1.11 6.03
CA SER A 37 -2.09 -0.25 6.34
C SER A 37 -3.10 -1.37 6.04
N ASP A 38 -4.27 -0.99 5.54
CA ASP A 38 -5.41 -1.88 5.31
C ASP A 38 -5.97 -1.65 3.89
N LEU A 39 -5.10 -1.61 2.88
CA LEU A 39 -5.50 -1.42 1.48
C LEU A 39 -5.65 -2.79 0.80
N PRO A 40 -6.77 -3.04 0.08
CA PRO A 40 -6.93 -4.26 -0.69
C PRO A 40 -6.06 -4.19 -1.96
N GLU A 41 -4.89 -4.82 -1.95
CA GLU A 41 -3.95 -4.83 -3.09
C GLU A 41 -4.57 -5.44 -4.36
N GLU A 42 -5.51 -6.38 -4.20
CA GLU A 42 -6.26 -7.02 -5.29
C GLU A 42 -7.30 -6.09 -5.94
N HIS A 43 -7.60 -4.94 -5.33
CA HIS A 43 -8.57 -4.01 -5.89
C HIS A 43 -7.96 -3.30 -7.12
N PRO A 44 -8.64 -3.25 -8.28
CA PRO A 44 -8.06 -2.75 -9.54
C PRO A 44 -7.55 -1.30 -9.45
N ILE A 45 -8.19 -0.46 -8.62
CA ILE A 45 -7.71 0.90 -8.36
C ILE A 45 -6.42 0.88 -7.53
N ILE A 46 -6.34 0.08 -6.48
CA ILE A 46 -5.15 0.01 -5.62
C ILE A 46 -3.97 -0.58 -6.38
N ALA A 47 -4.19 -1.66 -7.15
CA ALA A 47 -3.19 -2.22 -8.05
C ALA A 47 -2.64 -1.15 -9.01
N ASN A 48 -3.51 -0.41 -9.71
CA ASN A 48 -3.09 0.69 -10.57
C ASN A 48 -2.30 1.76 -9.82
N LEU A 49 -2.70 2.11 -8.59
CA LEU A 49 -1.98 3.11 -7.79
C LEU A 49 -0.59 2.62 -7.38
N ILE A 50 -0.43 1.33 -7.09
CA ILE A 50 0.88 0.69 -6.81
C ILE A 50 1.74 0.69 -8.09
N GLU A 51 1.20 0.25 -9.22
CA GLU A 51 1.90 0.22 -10.52
C GLU A 51 2.39 1.62 -10.93
N ARG A 52 1.57 2.64 -10.65
CA ARG A 52 1.91 4.05 -10.90
C ARG A 52 2.83 4.66 -9.84
N LYS A 53 3.28 3.87 -8.86
CA LYS A 53 4.12 4.30 -7.72
C LYS A 53 3.50 5.43 -6.89
N LEU A 54 2.17 5.52 -6.89
CA LEU A 54 1.41 6.48 -6.06
C LEU A 54 1.14 5.93 -4.65
N LEU A 55 1.22 4.61 -4.48
CA LEU A 55 1.25 3.95 -3.18
C LEU A 55 2.67 3.44 -2.93
N VAL A 56 3.39 4.16 -2.08
CA VAL A 56 4.77 3.85 -1.70
C VAL A 56 4.74 2.99 -0.45
N PRO A 57 5.32 1.78 -0.44
CA PRO A 57 5.40 0.99 0.78
C PRO A 57 6.23 1.76 1.82
N GLU A 58 5.61 2.13 2.93
CA GLU A 58 6.33 2.60 4.12
C GLU A 58 6.89 1.36 4.82
N THR A 59 8.16 1.09 4.52
CA THR A 59 8.87 -0.12 4.89
C THR A 59 8.87 -0.38 6.40
N GLY A 60 8.15 -1.43 6.78
CA GLY A 60 8.69 -2.54 7.59
C GLY A 60 8.97 -3.82 6.76
N ALA A 61 8.71 -3.81 5.45
CA ALA A 61 9.01 -4.92 4.54
C ALA A 61 10.33 -4.67 3.82
N ALA A 62 11.39 -5.23 4.38
CA ALA A 62 12.77 -5.24 3.90
C ALA A 62 12.91 -4.97 2.40
N GLU A 63 13.59 -3.88 2.05
CA GLU A 63 14.48 -3.92 0.91
C GLU A 63 15.48 -5.05 1.20
N PRO A 64 15.55 -6.17 0.45
CA PRO A 64 16.85 -6.77 0.27
C PRO A 64 17.62 -5.71 -0.49
N VAL A 65 18.47 -4.98 0.22
CA VAL A 65 19.62 -4.32 -0.39
C VAL A 65 20.31 -5.41 -1.21
N VAL A 66 20.03 -5.45 -2.50
CA VAL A 66 20.94 -6.04 -3.47
C VAL A 66 22.13 -5.09 -3.49
N SER A 67 22.98 -5.24 -2.48
CA SER A 67 24.38 -4.86 -2.56
C SER A 67 24.96 -5.70 -3.69
N GLU A 68 24.91 -5.15 -4.88
CA GLU A 68 25.73 -5.56 -6.01
C GLU A 68 27.20 -5.41 -5.54
N GLY A 69 27.81 -6.55 -5.17
CA GLY A 69 29.27 -6.69 -5.14
C GLY A 69 29.82 -6.60 -6.57
N ALA A 70 31.11 -6.47 -6.82
CA ALA A 70 32.31 -6.63 -6.01
C ALA A 70 33.44 -5.83 -6.68
#